data_AF-D5GA43-F1
#
_entry.id   AF-D5GA43-F1
#
_cell.length_a   1.000
_cell.length_b   1.000
_cell.length_c   1.000
_cell.angle_alpha   90.00
_cell.angle_beta   90.00
_cell.angle_gamma   90.00
#
_symmetry.space_group_name_H-M   'P 1'
#
loop_
_entity.id
_entity.type
_entity.pdbx_description
1 polymer ?
#
loop_
_entity_poly.entity_id
_entity_poly.type
_entity_poly.pdbx_seq_one_letter_code
_entity_poly.pdbx_strand_id
1 'polypeptide(L)'
;MRMKTGPQPLPISHAHHAPPPHIRALHKAHQRSPLTVPTVLDFENLPLSSPSSFSPVANSTISASVASTAFSAFSDGREDTVNVESDIPVYNVSSVPGLRVIPNLLPPSVQKTLLRKLLFRDLSDPRHKTNLHAHYNLPPPPPDIGSYFESPPGTTFQALNTDGRDLPIDRMLDKKLRWVTLGGQYDWSKLSRCDIEKPLVSHRGIHWRLIGIVSLGCEALFIAGVGEGEGVVIRVRSGDAIVMSGEARWAWHSVPTIASGTCPDWLQEWPEERRGWMKGKRVNLNVRQMWD
;
A
#
# COMPACT_ATOMS: atom_id res chain seq x y z
N MET A 1 -47.22 14.11 19.18
CA MET A 1 -46.04 13.44 19.76
C MET A 1 -44.90 13.53 18.73
N ARG A 2 -44.02 14.54 18.82
CA ARG A 2 -42.90 14.71 17.88
C ARG A 2 -41.80 13.73 18.28
N MET A 3 -41.54 12.74 17.44
CA MET A 3 -40.38 11.85 17.60
C MET A 3 -39.10 12.69 17.52
N LYS A 4 -38.32 12.73 18.60
CA LYS A 4 -36.97 13.29 18.60
C LYS A 4 -36.10 12.34 17.78
N THR A 5 -35.81 12.71 16.54
CA THR A 5 -34.72 12.10 15.77
C THR A 5 -33.42 12.34 16.52
N GLY A 6 -32.67 11.27 16.80
CA GLY A 6 -31.33 11.36 17.39
C GLY A 6 -30.41 12.23 16.53
N PRO A 7 -29.31 12.76 17.09
CA PRO A 7 -28.38 13.61 16.34
C PRO A 7 -27.90 12.87 15.09
N GLN A 8 -28.03 13.52 13.92
CA GLN A 8 -27.48 12.98 12.68
C GLN A 8 -25.97 12.77 12.85
N PRO A 9 -25.40 11.64 12.37
CA PRO A 9 -23.97 11.45 12.39
C PRO A 9 -23.29 12.58 11.59
N LEU A 10 -22.26 13.17 12.19
CA LEU A 10 -21.50 14.25 11.58
C LEU A 10 -20.92 13.82 10.23
N PRO A 11 -20.83 14.73 9.24
CA PRO A 11 -20.27 14.41 7.93
C PRO A 11 -18.84 13.85 8.05
N ILE A 12 -18.53 12.90 7.16
CA ILE A 12 -17.26 12.15 7.07
C ILE A 12 -16.15 13.09 6.55
N SER A 13 -15.83 14.16 7.27
CA SER A 13 -14.86 15.19 6.84
C SER A 13 -13.61 15.27 7.69
N HIS A 14 -13.40 14.38 8.67
CA HIS A 14 -12.22 14.43 9.54
C HIS A 14 -11.45 13.10 9.54
N ALA A 15 -10.20 13.17 9.09
CA ALA A 15 -9.23 12.06 9.04
C ALA A 15 -8.85 11.47 10.43
N HIS A 16 -9.43 11.98 11.52
CA HIS A 16 -9.09 11.63 12.90
C HIS A 16 -10.22 10.93 13.67
N HIS A 17 -11.31 10.55 13.00
CA HIS A 17 -12.36 9.79 13.67
C HIS A 17 -11.82 8.41 14.10
N ALA A 18 -12.36 7.87 15.20
CA ALA A 18 -12.04 6.49 15.55
C ALA A 18 -12.79 5.55 14.59
N PRO A 19 -12.18 4.42 14.17
CA PRO A 19 -12.91 3.43 13.41
C PRO A 19 -14.11 2.91 14.21
N PRO A 20 -15.26 2.65 13.55
CA PRO A 20 -16.44 2.08 14.18
C PRO A 20 -16.10 0.83 15.02
N PRO A 21 -16.85 0.56 16.11
CA PRO A 21 -16.59 -0.60 16.97
C PRO A 21 -16.49 -1.93 16.21
N HIS A 22 -17.34 -2.13 15.19
CA HIS A 22 -17.35 -3.35 14.39
C HIS A 22 -16.08 -3.50 13.53
N ILE A 23 -15.55 -2.44 12.91
CA ILE A 23 -14.26 -2.48 12.18
C ILE A 23 -13.09 -2.74 13.13
N ARG A 24 -13.11 -2.15 14.33
CA ARG A 24 -12.09 -2.42 15.36
C ARG A 24 -12.12 -3.87 15.82
N ALA A 25 -13.33 -4.43 16.02
CA ALA A 25 -13.50 -5.84 16.38
C ALA A 25 -12.99 -6.76 15.26
N LEU A 26 -13.31 -6.44 14.00
CA LEU A 26 -12.83 -7.18 12.83
C LEU A 26 -11.30 -7.15 12.74
N HIS A 27 -10.68 -5.99 12.92
CA HIS A 27 -9.22 -5.88 12.97
C HIS A 27 -8.62 -6.79 14.05
N LYS A 28 -9.13 -6.72 15.29
CA LYS A 28 -8.62 -7.53 16.41
C LYS A 28 -8.77 -9.02 16.15
N ALA A 29 -9.91 -9.46 15.61
CA ALA A 29 -10.15 -10.86 15.26
C ALA A 29 -9.12 -11.39 14.24
N HIS A 30 -8.68 -10.53 13.33
CA HIS A 30 -7.76 -10.91 12.26
C HIS A 30 -6.28 -10.58 12.50
N GLN A 31 -5.85 -10.17 13.70
CA GLN A 31 -4.43 -9.89 14.01
C GLN A 31 -3.53 -11.13 14.04
N ARG A 32 -4.12 -12.32 14.26
CA ARG A 32 -3.42 -13.61 14.30
C ARG A 32 -4.19 -14.70 13.57
N SER A 33 -5.14 -14.31 12.71
CA SER A 33 -5.96 -15.27 11.99
C SER A 33 -5.17 -15.90 10.83
N PRO A 34 -5.41 -17.19 10.54
CA PRO A 34 -4.95 -17.80 9.29
C PRO A 34 -5.47 -17.05 8.06
N LEU A 35 -4.76 -17.18 6.94
CA LEU A 35 -5.16 -16.55 5.67
C LEU A 35 -6.41 -17.16 5.04
N THR A 36 -6.75 -18.40 5.41
CA THR A 36 -7.73 -19.25 4.70
C THR A 36 -9.02 -19.48 5.50
N VAL A 37 -9.36 -18.59 6.42
CA VAL A 37 -10.64 -18.70 7.15
C VAL A 37 -11.83 -18.36 6.23
N PRO A 38 -13.01 -18.98 6.41
CA PRO A 38 -14.15 -18.78 5.50
C PRO A 38 -14.64 -17.34 5.34
N THR A 39 -14.34 -16.47 6.30
CA THR A 39 -14.71 -15.05 6.28
C THR A 39 -13.74 -14.18 5.47
N VAL A 40 -12.63 -14.74 4.99
CA VAL A 40 -11.65 -14.04 4.16
C VAL A 40 -11.98 -14.26 2.70
N LEU A 41 -12.10 -13.16 1.96
CA LEU A 41 -12.28 -13.17 0.53
C LEU A 41 -10.94 -13.46 -0.16
N ASP A 42 -10.86 -14.60 -0.85
CA ASP A 42 -9.71 -15.04 -1.63
C ASP A 42 -10.07 -15.06 -3.12
N PHE A 43 -9.62 -14.06 -3.87
CA PHE A 43 -9.97 -13.87 -5.29
C PHE A 43 -9.37 -14.92 -6.23
N GLU A 44 -8.32 -15.64 -5.81
CA GLU A 44 -7.79 -16.76 -6.60
C GLU A 44 -8.55 -18.06 -6.36
N ASN A 45 -9.22 -18.18 -5.21
CA ASN A 45 -9.91 -19.39 -4.77
C ASN A 45 -11.39 -19.08 -4.47
N LEU A 46 -12.06 -18.36 -5.37
CA LEU A 46 -13.46 -18.00 -5.18
C LEU A 46 -14.35 -19.25 -5.14
N PRO A 47 -15.23 -19.40 -4.13
CA PRO A 47 -16.16 -20.52 -4.09
C PRO A 47 -17.12 -20.45 -5.28
N LEU A 48 -17.33 -21.59 -5.96
CA LEU A 48 -18.31 -21.76 -7.05
C LEU A 48 -19.75 -21.35 -6.63
N SER A 49 -20.04 -21.35 -5.33
CA SER A 49 -21.32 -20.96 -4.73
C SER A 49 -21.09 -20.22 -3.42
N SER A 50 -20.90 -18.89 -3.49
CA SER A 50 -20.83 -18.04 -2.29
C SER A 50 -22.23 -17.61 -1.84
N PRO A 51 -22.53 -17.53 -0.53
CA PRO A 51 -23.72 -16.85 -0.04
C PRO A 51 -23.70 -15.40 -0.54
N SER A 52 -24.87 -14.91 -0.96
CA SER A 52 -25.10 -13.66 -1.71
C SER A 52 -24.52 -12.37 -1.11
N SER A 53 -24.09 -12.38 0.15
CA SER A 53 -23.51 -11.22 0.84
C SER A 53 -22.02 -10.99 0.53
N PHE A 54 -21.30 -11.97 -0.03
CA PHE A 54 -19.84 -11.86 -0.28
C PHE A 54 -19.41 -12.10 -1.72
N SER A 55 -20.35 -12.37 -2.65
CA SER A 55 -20.03 -12.70 -4.03
C SER A 55 -19.33 -11.52 -4.73
N PRO A 56 -18.02 -11.62 -5.02
CA PRO A 56 -17.36 -10.60 -5.82
C PRO A 56 -17.85 -10.77 -7.26
N VAL A 57 -18.33 -9.68 -7.84
CA VAL A 57 -18.75 -9.69 -9.24
C VAL A 57 -17.60 -9.10 -10.06
N ALA A 58 -17.05 -9.92 -10.96
CA ALA A 58 -16.10 -9.46 -11.97
C ALA A 58 -16.87 -8.60 -12.97
N ASN A 59 -16.82 -7.27 -12.78
CA ASN A 59 -17.64 -6.35 -13.58
C ASN A 59 -16.86 -5.69 -14.72
N SER A 60 -15.54 -5.84 -14.74
CA SER A 60 -14.68 -5.21 -15.73
C SER A 60 -13.35 -5.95 -15.85
N THR A 61 -12.66 -5.76 -16.97
CA THR A 61 -11.30 -6.26 -17.20
C THR A 61 -10.35 -5.12 -17.56
N ILE A 62 -9.06 -5.32 -17.32
CA ILE A 62 -8.00 -4.56 -17.97
C ILE A 62 -7.56 -5.38 -19.18
N SER A 63 -7.62 -4.77 -20.37
CA SER A 63 -7.21 -5.47 -21.59
C SER A 63 -5.75 -5.92 -21.51
N ALA A 64 -5.50 -7.15 -21.94
CA ALA A 64 -4.15 -7.72 -22.05
C ALA A 64 -3.20 -6.79 -22.82
N SER A 65 -3.66 -6.23 -23.95
CA SER A 65 -2.87 -5.31 -24.78
C SER A 65 -2.45 -4.02 -24.05
N VAL A 66 -3.36 -3.45 -23.27
CA VAL A 66 -3.11 -2.25 -22.45
C VAL A 66 -2.12 -2.57 -21.34
N ALA A 67 -2.31 -3.70 -20.66
CA ALA A 67 -1.42 -4.16 -19.60
C ALA A 67 0.01 -4.42 -20.14
N SER A 68 0.14 -5.19 -21.23
CA SER A 68 1.43 -5.47 -21.89
C SER A 68 2.15 -4.18 -22.30
N THR A 69 1.42 -3.20 -22.86
CA THR A 69 1.98 -1.90 -23.24
C THR A 69 2.50 -1.14 -22.03
N ALA A 70 1.71 -1.07 -20.95
CA ALA A 70 2.09 -0.39 -19.72
C ALA A 70 3.31 -1.05 -19.04
N PHE A 71 3.35 -2.38 -18.98
CA PHE A 71 4.46 -3.12 -18.37
C PHE A 71 5.74 -3.03 -19.19
N SER A 72 5.63 -3.08 -20.52
CA SER A 72 6.78 -2.90 -21.43
C SER A 72 7.36 -1.49 -21.30
N ALA A 73 6.51 -0.46 -21.26
CA ALA A 73 6.93 0.92 -21.05
C ALA A 73 7.60 1.12 -19.68
N PHE A 74 7.10 0.45 -18.63
CA PHE A 74 7.66 0.55 -17.28
C PHE A 74 9.03 -0.13 -17.13
N SER A 75 9.30 -1.17 -17.91
CA SER A 75 10.52 -1.99 -17.81
C SER A 75 11.70 -1.43 -18.61
N ASP A 76 11.58 -0.20 -19.11
CA ASP A 76 12.61 0.54 -19.86
C ASP A 76 13.23 -0.28 -21.03
N GLY A 77 12.47 -1.24 -21.57
CA GLY A 77 12.89 -2.14 -22.65
C GLY A 77 14.01 -3.13 -22.31
N ARG A 78 14.36 -3.32 -21.02
CA ARG A 78 15.51 -4.15 -20.59
C ARG A 78 15.20 -5.61 -20.27
N GLU A 79 13.93 -5.97 -20.11
CA GLU A 79 13.50 -7.34 -19.85
C GLU A 79 12.66 -7.84 -21.03
N ASP A 80 12.64 -9.16 -21.24
CA ASP A 80 11.77 -9.83 -22.22
C ASP A 80 10.39 -9.18 -22.23
N THR A 81 9.88 -8.82 -23.40
CA THR A 81 8.57 -8.20 -23.58
C THR A 81 7.54 -8.92 -22.71
N VAL A 82 7.04 -8.24 -21.67
CA VAL A 82 6.07 -8.81 -20.73
C VAL A 82 4.76 -8.94 -21.48
N ASN A 83 4.53 -10.12 -22.06
CA ASN A 83 3.31 -10.41 -22.80
C ASN A 83 2.24 -10.95 -21.85
N VAL A 84 1.25 -10.13 -21.56
CA VAL A 84 0.04 -10.55 -20.84
C VAL A 84 -0.83 -11.36 -21.78
N GLU A 85 -1.08 -12.63 -21.46
CA GLU A 85 -1.79 -13.56 -22.35
C GLU A 85 -3.31 -13.37 -22.36
N SER A 86 -3.88 -12.86 -21.27
CA SER A 86 -5.32 -12.73 -21.09
C SER A 86 -5.70 -11.46 -20.34
N ASP A 87 -6.94 -11.03 -20.55
CA ASP A 87 -7.51 -9.88 -19.87
C ASP A 87 -7.51 -10.08 -18.35
N ILE A 88 -7.06 -9.05 -17.62
CA ILE A 88 -6.91 -9.12 -16.16
C ILE A 88 -8.26 -8.75 -15.52
N PRO A 89 -8.88 -9.63 -14.73
CA PRO A 89 -10.17 -9.36 -14.11
C PRO A 89 -10.07 -8.30 -13.00
N VAL A 90 -11.08 -7.45 -12.92
CA VAL A 90 -11.25 -6.45 -11.86
C VAL A 90 -12.55 -6.76 -11.13
N TYR A 91 -12.43 -7.04 -9.84
CA TYR A 91 -13.55 -7.39 -8.99
C TYR A 91 -14.01 -6.21 -8.15
N ASN A 92 -15.32 -5.99 -8.10
CA ASN A 92 -15.91 -5.06 -7.14
C ASN A 92 -16.28 -5.79 -5.85
N VAL A 93 -16.10 -5.09 -4.73
CA VAL A 93 -16.51 -5.60 -3.42
C VAL A 93 -17.83 -4.95 -3.02
N SER A 94 -18.93 -5.71 -3.13
CA SER A 94 -20.29 -5.19 -2.93
C SER A 94 -20.54 -4.58 -1.56
N SER A 95 -19.91 -5.11 -0.51
CA SER A 95 -20.03 -4.58 0.87
C SER A 95 -19.31 -3.25 1.07
N VAL A 96 -18.41 -2.86 0.16
CA VAL A 96 -17.65 -1.60 0.23
C VAL A 96 -17.72 -0.89 -1.13
N PRO A 97 -18.76 -0.07 -1.38
CA PRO A 97 -18.94 0.62 -2.66
C PRO A 97 -17.72 1.43 -3.10
N GLY A 98 -17.24 1.15 -4.31
CA GLY A 98 -16.07 1.80 -4.91
C GLY A 98 -14.72 1.16 -4.57
N LEU A 99 -14.72 0.07 -3.78
CA LEU A 99 -13.55 -0.79 -3.57
C LEU A 99 -13.44 -1.83 -4.68
N ARG A 100 -12.28 -1.85 -5.33
CA ARG A 100 -11.93 -2.79 -6.39
C ARG A 100 -10.68 -3.57 -6.02
N VAL A 101 -10.64 -4.84 -6.42
CA VAL A 101 -9.48 -5.72 -6.26
C VAL A 101 -9.08 -6.28 -7.62
N ILE A 102 -7.79 -6.27 -7.89
CA ILE A 102 -7.18 -6.75 -9.12
C ILE A 102 -6.13 -7.79 -8.72
N PRO A 103 -6.50 -9.07 -8.66
CA PRO A 103 -5.57 -10.13 -8.30
C PRO A 103 -4.52 -10.31 -9.40
N ASN A 104 -3.27 -10.59 -9.01
CA ASN A 104 -2.15 -10.85 -9.92
C ASN A 104 -1.98 -9.78 -11.00
N LEU A 105 -2.20 -8.50 -10.66
CA LEU A 105 -2.04 -7.39 -11.60
C LEU A 105 -0.60 -7.33 -12.15
N LEU A 106 0.40 -7.47 -11.29
CA LEU A 106 1.81 -7.30 -11.68
C LEU A 106 2.52 -8.64 -11.91
N PRO A 107 3.06 -8.89 -13.11
CA PRO A 107 3.93 -10.05 -13.36
C PRO A 107 5.22 -10.03 -12.52
N PRO A 108 5.84 -11.18 -12.22
CA PRO A 108 7.04 -11.27 -11.37
C PRO A 108 8.21 -10.36 -11.77
N SER A 109 8.49 -10.23 -13.07
CA SER A 109 9.54 -9.36 -13.60
C SER A 109 9.25 -7.88 -13.28
N VAL A 110 8.02 -7.44 -13.56
CA VAL A 110 7.54 -6.09 -13.25
C VAL A 110 7.59 -5.81 -11.75
N GLN A 111 7.25 -6.79 -10.90
CA GLN A 111 7.37 -6.67 -9.44
C GLN A 111 8.82 -6.43 -9.00
N LYS A 112 9.80 -7.17 -9.54
CA LYS A 112 11.23 -6.95 -9.27
C LYS A 112 11.70 -5.57 -9.74
N THR A 113 11.35 -5.19 -10.96
CA THR A 113 11.69 -3.88 -11.52
C THR A 113 11.11 -2.76 -10.66
N LEU A 114 9.86 -2.89 -10.21
CA LEU A 114 9.22 -1.93 -9.31
C LEU A 114 9.92 -1.87 -7.95
N LEU A 115 10.19 -3.00 -7.31
CA LEU A 115 10.93 -3.05 -6.05
C LEU A 115 12.33 -2.45 -6.19
N ARG A 116 13.04 -2.69 -7.29
CA ARG A 116 14.37 -2.14 -7.52
C ARG A 116 14.30 -0.61 -7.66
N LYS A 117 13.35 -0.08 -8.44
CA LYS A 117 13.11 1.37 -8.53
C LYS A 117 12.78 1.98 -7.15
N LEU A 118 11.90 1.35 -6.37
CA LEU A 118 11.49 1.86 -5.05
C LEU A 118 12.62 1.81 -4.00
N LEU A 119 13.30 0.67 -3.88
CA LEU A 119 14.24 0.40 -2.79
C LEU A 119 15.66 0.87 -3.09
N PHE A 120 16.08 0.87 -4.36
CA PHE A 120 17.43 1.26 -4.74
C PHE A 120 17.51 2.70 -5.20
N ARG A 121 16.67 3.08 -6.17
CA ARG A 121 16.66 4.43 -6.74
C ARG A 121 15.96 5.42 -5.81
N ASP A 122 14.71 5.13 -5.43
CA ASP A 122 13.86 6.13 -4.78
C ASP A 122 14.16 6.30 -3.30
N LEU A 123 14.42 5.21 -2.56
CA LEU A 123 14.71 5.28 -1.12
C LEU A 123 15.96 6.12 -0.81
N SER A 124 16.95 6.10 -1.72
CA SER A 124 18.25 6.78 -1.57
C SER A 124 18.24 8.22 -2.07
N ASP A 125 17.15 8.67 -2.70
CA ASP A 125 17.03 10.03 -3.22
C ASP A 125 16.78 11.03 -2.07
N PRO A 126 17.61 12.08 -1.92
CA PRO A 126 17.49 13.03 -0.81
C PRO A 126 16.19 13.87 -0.85
N ARG A 127 15.49 13.91 -1.99
CA ARG A 127 14.19 14.57 -2.14
C ARG A 127 13.06 13.79 -1.49
N HIS A 128 13.24 12.48 -1.28
CA HIS A 128 12.27 11.63 -0.62
C HIS A 128 12.51 11.60 0.89
N LYS A 129 11.42 11.53 1.67
CA LYS A 129 11.50 11.49 3.13
C LYS A 129 11.07 10.13 3.64
N THR A 130 11.60 9.76 4.79
CA THR A 130 11.30 8.51 5.50
C THR A 130 11.00 8.82 6.95
N ASN A 131 10.47 7.83 7.67
CA ASN A 131 10.21 7.91 9.10
C ASN A 131 11.46 8.17 9.96
N LEU A 132 12.65 8.08 9.37
CA LEU A 132 13.92 8.16 10.07
C LEU A 132 14.57 9.54 9.99
N HIS A 133 14.20 10.36 9.00
CA HIS A 133 14.75 11.70 8.82
C HIS A 133 14.43 12.65 9.98
N ALA A 134 13.40 12.35 10.78
CA ALA A 134 13.08 13.11 12.00
C ALA A 134 14.07 12.84 13.15
N HIS A 135 14.90 11.80 13.05
CA HIS A 135 15.72 11.30 14.15
C HIS A 135 17.20 11.10 13.79
N TYR A 136 17.50 10.91 12.51
CA TYR A 136 18.84 10.61 12.01
C TYR A 136 19.19 11.48 10.81
N ASN A 137 20.47 11.81 10.68
CA ASN A 137 21.02 12.37 9.45
C ASN A 137 21.25 11.25 8.43
N LEU A 138 20.52 11.27 7.32
CA LEU A 138 20.58 10.26 6.26
C LEU A 138 21.12 10.91 4.98
N PRO A 139 22.46 11.07 4.84
CA PRO A 139 23.04 11.58 3.62
C PRO A 139 22.85 10.57 2.47
N PRO A 140 22.72 11.05 1.22
CA PRO A 140 22.68 10.16 0.07
C PRO A 140 23.95 9.30 0.02
N PRO A 141 23.85 8.05 -0.48
CA PRO A 141 25.01 7.20 -0.70
C PRO A 141 26.11 7.88 -1.55
N PRO A 142 27.39 7.55 -1.32
CA PRO A 142 28.50 8.02 -2.15
C PRO A 142 28.31 7.72 -3.65
N PRO A 143 28.92 8.48 -4.58
CA PRO A 143 28.70 8.29 -6.03
C PRO A 143 29.04 6.90 -6.57
N ASP A 144 29.93 6.17 -5.90
CA ASP A 144 30.31 4.78 -6.19
C ASP A 144 29.30 3.75 -5.69
N ILE A 145 28.42 4.13 -4.76
CA ILE A 145 27.37 3.30 -4.16
C ILE A 145 26.02 3.90 -4.57
N GLY A 146 25.29 3.26 -5.48
CA GLY A 146 24.05 3.82 -6.01
C GLY A 146 22.87 3.80 -5.02
N SER A 147 22.98 3.04 -3.92
CA SER A 147 21.86 2.75 -3.02
C SER A 147 22.25 2.43 -1.57
N TYR A 148 21.35 2.71 -0.63
CA TYR A 148 21.44 2.19 0.75
C TYR A 148 21.51 0.65 0.83
N PHE A 149 20.89 -0.06 -0.12
CA PHE A 149 20.95 -1.52 -0.20
C PHE A 149 22.32 -2.02 -0.68
N GLU A 150 23.08 -1.19 -1.39
CA GLU A 150 24.44 -1.47 -1.85
C GLU A 150 25.51 -1.00 -0.86
N SER A 151 25.11 -0.30 0.20
CA SER A 151 26.05 0.25 1.19
C SER A 151 26.76 -0.86 2.00
N PRO A 152 28.08 -0.73 2.27
CA PRO A 152 28.85 -1.71 3.01
C PRO A 152 28.29 -2.07 4.40
N PRO A 153 28.46 -3.32 4.86
CA PRO A 153 28.21 -3.68 6.25
C PRO A 153 29.12 -2.84 7.16
N GLY A 154 28.54 -2.00 8.01
CA GLY A 154 29.27 -1.05 8.86
C GLY A 154 28.95 0.42 8.63
N THR A 155 28.24 0.77 7.56
CA THR A 155 27.70 2.13 7.39
C THR A 155 26.78 2.48 8.56
N THR A 156 27.02 3.62 9.20
CA THR A 156 26.25 4.14 10.34
C THR A 156 25.75 5.55 10.08
N PHE A 157 24.52 5.81 10.50
CA PHE A 157 23.88 7.12 10.39
C PHE A 157 23.81 7.81 11.75
N GLN A 158 24.24 9.07 11.79
CA GLN A 158 24.31 9.85 13.02
C GLN A 158 22.92 10.20 13.54
N ALA A 159 22.72 10.06 14.86
CA ALA A 159 21.52 10.57 15.50
C ALA A 159 21.53 12.11 15.53
N LEU A 160 20.36 12.73 15.37
CA LEU A 160 20.23 14.19 15.44
C LEU A 160 20.24 14.70 16.89
N ASN A 161 19.88 13.84 17.85
CA ASN A 161 19.92 14.16 19.28
C ASN A 161 21.28 13.80 19.86
N THR A 162 21.80 14.63 20.75
CA THR A 162 23.11 14.43 21.42
C THR A 162 23.19 13.13 22.23
N ASP A 163 22.06 12.64 22.74
CA ASP A 163 21.98 11.39 23.52
C ASP A 163 21.58 10.17 22.67
N GLY A 164 21.37 10.38 21.36
CA GLY A 164 20.95 9.35 20.44
C GLY A 164 22.11 8.43 20.06
N ARG A 165 21.83 7.13 19.95
CA ARG A 165 22.79 6.18 19.35
C ARG A 165 22.68 6.20 17.85
N ASP A 166 23.83 6.15 17.18
CA ASP A 166 23.90 5.99 15.73
C ASP A 166 23.17 4.73 15.26
N LEU A 167 22.65 4.81 14.04
CA LEU A 167 21.85 3.77 13.42
C LEU A 167 22.67 3.04 12.35
N PRO A 168 23.06 1.77 12.59
CA PRO A 168 23.67 0.94 11.56
C PRO A 168 22.71 0.69 10.39
N ILE A 169 23.25 0.61 9.17
CA ILE A 169 22.49 0.38 7.93
C ILE A 169 21.63 -0.88 7.98
N ASP A 170 22.14 -1.98 8.52
CA ASP A 170 21.38 -3.23 8.63
C ASP A 170 20.17 -3.03 9.55
N ARG A 171 20.35 -2.35 10.67
CA ARG A 171 19.25 -2.04 11.60
C ARG A 171 18.26 -1.06 10.96
N MET A 172 18.73 -0.12 10.15
CA MET A 172 17.90 0.80 9.37
C MET A 172 16.94 0.01 8.48
N LEU A 173 17.50 -0.79 7.57
CA LEU A 173 16.76 -1.52 6.55
C LEU A 173 15.92 -2.67 7.13
N ASP A 174 16.39 -3.33 8.20
CA ASP A 174 15.71 -4.50 8.72
C ASP A 174 14.62 -4.21 9.73
N LYS A 175 14.85 -3.21 10.58
CA LYS A 175 14.05 -3.04 11.79
C LYS A 175 13.46 -1.65 11.93
N LYS A 176 13.97 -0.61 11.27
CA LYS A 176 13.58 0.77 11.56
C LYS A 176 12.85 1.49 10.42
N LEU A 177 13.14 1.16 9.16
CA LEU A 177 12.41 1.71 8.02
C LEU A 177 10.95 1.26 8.05
N ARG A 178 10.02 2.21 7.87
CA ARG A 178 8.57 1.97 7.89
C ARG A 178 7.84 2.57 6.71
N TRP A 179 8.25 3.76 6.27
CA TRP A 179 7.65 4.43 5.13
C TRP A 179 8.68 5.31 4.41
N VAL A 180 8.40 5.54 3.14
CA VAL A 180 9.05 6.53 2.28
C VAL A 180 7.97 7.30 1.52
N THR A 181 8.14 8.61 1.37
CA THR A 181 7.24 9.50 0.61
C THR A 181 7.90 9.92 -0.70
N LEU A 182 7.25 9.58 -1.81
CA LEU A 182 7.71 9.85 -3.17
C LEU A 182 6.97 11.07 -3.74
N GLY A 183 7.68 11.93 -4.48
CA GLY A 183 7.10 13.13 -5.08
C GLY A 183 6.80 14.26 -4.09
N GLY A 184 5.66 14.94 -4.26
CA GLY A 184 5.24 16.08 -3.43
C GLY A 184 5.14 15.68 -1.96
N GLN A 185 5.97 16.29 -1.10
CA GLN A 185 6.05 15.91 0.30
C GLN A 185 4.77 16.30 1.05
N TYR A 186 4.17 15.33 1.73
CA TYR A 186 3.03 15.56 2.61
C TYR A 186 3.52 16.02 3.98
N ASP A 187 3.16 17.24 4.37
CA ASP A 187 3.51 17.81 5.67
C ASP A 187 2.52 17.34 6.75
N TRP A 188 2.92 16.33 7.53
CA TRP A 188 2.12 15.73 8.58
C TRP A 188 1.76 16.71 9.72
N SER A 189 2.53 17.79 9.90
CA SER A 189 2.34 18.81 10.96
C SER A 189 1.16 19.73 10.66
N LYS A 190 0.87 20.00 9.39
CA LYS A 190 -0.14 20.97 8.96
C LYS A 190 -1.59 20.50 9.11
N LEU A 191 -1.82 19.21 9.35
CA LEU A 191 -3.17 18.67 9.64
C LEU A 191 -3.77 19.21 10.94
N SER A 192 -2.94 19.69 11.87
CA SER A 192 -3.38 20.14 13.21
C SER A 192 -3.66 21.64 13.33
N ARG A 193 -3.45 22.45 12.28
CA ARG A 193 -3.56 23.92 12.36
C ARG A 193 -4.34 24.61 11.23
N CYS A 194 -4.89 23.90 10.27
CA CYS A 194 -5.70 24.53 9.24
C CYS A 194 -7.18 24.53 9.63
N ASP A 195 -7.57 25.55 10.40
CA ASP A 195 -8.76 26.29 10.00
C ASP A 195 -8.56 26.73 8.54
N ILE A 196 -9.63 26.65 7.76
CA ILE A 196 -9.65 26.80 6.32
C ILE A 196 -9.31 28.24 5.94
N GLU A 197 -8.03 28.61 5.91
CA GLU A 197 -7.58 29.75 5.15
C GLU A 197 -7.29 29.29 3.73
N LYS A 198 -8.27 29.56 2.86
CA LYS A 198 -8.18 29.39 1.41
C LYS A 198 -6.98 30.18 0.87
N PRO A 199 -5.99 29.54 0.22
CA PRO A 199 -5.06 30.28 -0.60
C PRO A 199 -5.80 30.81 -1.82
N LEU A 200 -5.68 32.12 -2.04
CA LEU A 200 -6.10 32.82 -3.24
C LEU A 200 -5.21 32.40 -4.43
N VAL A 201 -5.47 31.23 -5.00
CA VAL A 201 -5.06 30.87 -6.36
C VAL A 201 -6.19 30.05 -6.99
N SER A 202 -6.56 30.41 -8.22
CA SER A 202 -7.66 29.88 -9.03
C SER A 202 -7.92 28.38 -8.83
N HIS A 203 -9.15 28.04 -8.45
CA HIS A 203 -9.59 26.72 -8.00
C HIS A 203 -9.56 25.66 -9.11
N ARG A 204 -8.56 24.77 -9.05
CA ARG A 204 -8.80 23.33 -9.24
C ARG A 204 -8.44 22.66 -7.91
N GLY A 205 -9.46 22.25 -7.14
CA GLY A 205 -9.26 21.65 -5.83
C GLY A 205 -8.42 20.36 -5.93
N ILE A 206 -7.74 20.01 -4.84
CA ILE A 206 -7.12 18.68 -4.71
C ILE A 206 -8.26 17.66 -4.68
N HIS A 207 -8.59 17.07 -5.83
CA HIS A 207 -9.55 15.99 -5.93
C HIS A 207 -8.78 14.67 -5.92
N TRP A 208 -8.75 13.99 -4.77
CA TRP A 208 -8.15 12.66 -4.64
C TRP A 208 -8.95 11.61 -5.43
N ARG A 209 -8.88 11.56 -6.76
CA ARG A 209 -9.82 10.75 -7.57
C ARG A 209 -9.73 9.25 -7.26
N LEU A 210 -8.54 8.76 -6.96
CA LEU A 210 -8.25 7.34 -6.81
C LEU A 210 -7.08 7.11 -5.84
N ILE A 211 -7.21 6.08 -5.00
CA ILE A 211 -6.11 5.53 -4.20
C ILE A 211 -5.82 4.13 -4.74
N GLY A 212 -4.61 3.92 -5.24
CA GLY A 212 -4.12 2.61 -5.66
C GLY A 212 -3.13 2.07 -4.64
N ILE A 213 -3.29 0.82 -4.23
CA ILE A 213 -2.39 0.12 -3.32
C ILE A 213 -1.88 -1.13 -4.03
N VAL A 214 -0.60 -1.16 -4.34
CA VAL A 214 0.08 -2.33 -4.92
C VAL A 214 0.85 -3.04 -3.83
N SER A 215 0.74 -4.37 -3.79
CA SER A 215 1.29 -5.22 -2.75
C SER A 215 2.41 -6.10 -3.25
N LEU A 216 3.55 -6.15 -2.55
CA LEU A 216 4.75 -6.89 -2.97
C LEU A 216 5.35 -7.65 -1.77
N GLY A 217 5.71 -8.93 -1.94
CA GLY A 217 6.30 -9.76 -0.89
C GLY A 217 5.30 -10.68 -0.19
N CYS A 218 5.44 -10.83 1.13
CA CYS A 218 4.58 -11.72 1.92
C CYS A 218 3.10 -11.36 1.78
N GLU A 219 2.26 -12.38 1.75
CA GLU A 219 0.81 -12.26 1.77
C GLU A 219 0.30 -11.60 3.05
N ALA A 220 -0.88 -10.99 2.96
CA ALA A 220 -1.49 -10.28 4.06
C ALA A 220 -3.01 -10.38 4.03
N LEU A 221 -3.63 -10.09 5.18
CA LEU A 221 -5.05 -9.76 5.25
C LEU A 221 -5.21 -8.25 5.19
N PHE A 222 -6.06 -7.77 4.31
CA PHE A 222 -6.47 -6.38 4.18
C PHE A 222 -7.92 -6.23 4.61
N ILE A 223 -8.21 -5.26 5.45
CA ILE A 223 -9.58 -4.95 5.89
C ILE A 223 -9.98 -3.60 5.32
N ALA A 224 -11.23 -3.49 4.87
CA ALA A 224 -11.87 -2.22 4.56
C ALA A 224 -13.33 -2.20 5.01
N GLY A 225 -13.85 -1.02 5.38
CA GLY A 225 -15.27 -0.82 5.66
C GLY A 225 -15.67 0.65 5.66
N VAL A 226 -16.92 0.94 5.30
CA VAL A 226 -17.47 2.30 5.17
C VAL A 226 -18.71 2.44 6.06
N GLY A 227 -18.77 3.53 6.82
CA GLY A 227 -19.93 3.86 7.67
C GLY A 227 -20.22 2.78 8.71
N GLU A 228 -21.49 2.39 8.81
CA GLU A 228 -21.97 1.30 9.69
C GLU A 228 -22.14 -0.04 8.95
N GLY A 229 -21.68 -0.13 7.69
CA GLY A 229 -21.77 -1.36 6.89
C GLY A 229 -20.81 -2.45 7.34
N GLU A 230 -21.07 -3.69 6.96
CA GLU A 230 -20.16 -4.81 7.25
C GLU A 230 -18.80 -4.60 6.57
N GLY A 231 -17.72 -4.70 7.36
CA GLY A 231 -16.36 -4.66 6.83
C GLY A 231 -16.05 -5.92 6.04
N VAL A 232 -15.15 -5.80 5.06
CA VAL A 232 -14.61 -6.93 4.29
C VAL A 232 -13.21 -7.26 4.77
N VAL A 233 -12.86 -8.56 4.73
CA VAL A 233 -11.49 -9.04 4.90
C VAL A 233 -11.06 -9.71 3.61
N ILE A 234 -9.94 -9.26 3.04
CA ILE A 234 -9.43 -9.69 1.73
C ILE A 234 -8.03 -10.26 1.93
N ARG A 235 -7.77 -11.44 1.38
CA ARG A 235 -6.40 -11.96 1.25
C ARG A 235 -5.73 -11.27 0.07
N VAL A 236 -4.53 -10.74 0.29
CA VAL A 236 -3.77 -9.98 -0.72
C VAL A 236 -2.37 -10.54 -0.87
N ARG A 237 -2.04 -10.99 -2.08
CA ARG A 237 -0.77 -11.60 -2.48
C ARG A 237 0.19 -10.59 -3.10
N SER A 238 1.40 -11.07 -3.42
CA SER A 238 2.40 -10.30 -4.15
C SER A 238 1.95 -10.11 -5.60
N GLY A 239 1.82 -8.85 -6.03
CA GLY A 239 1.35 -8.47 -7.36
C GLY A 239 -0.11 -8.02 -7.39
N ASP A 240 -0.87 -8.21 -6.30
CA ASP A 240 -2.24 -7.74 -6.21
C ASP A 240 -2.32 -6.21 -6.07
N ALA A 241 -3.40 -5.64 -6.60
CA ALA A 241 -3.74 -4.25 -6.41
C ALA A 241 -5.13 -4.06 -5.80
N ILE A 242 -5.23 -3.10 -4.88
CA ILE A 242 -6.49 -2.59 -4.33
C ILE A 242 -6.68 -1.17 -4.84
N VAL A 243 -7.86 -0.89 -5.37
CA VAL A 243 -8.23 0.43 -5.88
C VAL A 243 -9.43 0.95 -5.09
N MET A 244 -9.25 2.07 -4.41
CA MET A 244 -10.30 2.73 -3.63
C MET A 244 -10.73 4.00 -4.35
N SER A 245 -12.01 4.04 -4.76
CA SER A 245 -12.63 5.15 -5.48
C SER A 245 -14.01 5.46 -4.88
N GLY A 246 -14.58 6.63 -5.18
CA GLY A 246 -15.89 7.01 -4.64
C GLY A 246 -15.90 7.03 -3.11
N GLU A 247 -16.85 6.31 -2.50
CA GLU A 247 -17.03 6.18 -1.05
C GLU A 247 -15.90 5.40 -0.38
N ALA A 248 -15.37 4.37 -1.04
CA ALA A 248 -14.27 3.57 -0.51
C ALA A 248 -13.02 4.39 -0.19
N ARG A 249 -12.84 5.60 -0.75
CA ARG A 249 -11.74 6.51 -0.37
C ARG A 249 -11.78 6.93 1.10
N TRP A 250 -12.96 6.92 1.69
CA TRP A 250 -13.20 7.26 3.09
C TRP A 250 -13.33 6.00 3.97
N ALA A 251 -13.11 4.82 3.39
CA ALA A 251 -13.18 3.57 4.14
C ALA A 251 -12.09 3.52 5.21
N TRP A 252 -12.50 3.08 6.40
CA TRP A 252 -11.56 2.59 7.40
C TRP A 252 -10.89 1.35 6.84
N HIS A 253 -9.56 1.35 6.78
CA HIS A 253 -8.81 0.21 6.27
C HIS A 253 -7.59 -0.08 7.13
N SER A 254 -7.18 -1.35 7.15
CA SER A 254 -6.01 -1.79 7.91
C SER A 254 -5.44 -3.09 7.37
N VAL A 255 -4.21 -3.41 7.76
CA VAL A 255 -3.56 -4.68 7.46
C VAL A 255 -3.26 -5.38 8.80
N PRO A 256 -4.20 -6.16 9.37
CA PRO A 256 -4.01 -6.76 10.69
C PRO A 256 -2.98 -7.89 10.72
N THR A 257 -2.76 -8.59 9.61
CA THR A 257 -1.84 -9.74 9.51
C THR A 257 -0.96 -9.65 8.28
N ILE A 258 0.34 -9.87 8.47
CA ILE A 258 1.31 -10.20 7.42
C ILE A 258 1.78 -11.62 7.69
N ALA A 259 1.53 -12.54 6.76
CA ALA A 259 1.87 -13.95 6.94
C ALA A 259 3.32 -14.20 6.55
N SER A 260 4.20 -14.33 7.55
CA SER A 260 5.59 -14.71 7.30
C SER A 260 5.69 -16.07 6.62
N GLY A 261 6.67 -16.25 5.73
CA GLY A 261 6.87 -17.51 5.00
C GLY A 261 6.00 -17.68 3.75
N THR A 262 5.22 -16.67 3.38
CA THR A 262 4.41 -16.65 2.14
C THR A 262 5.01 -15.77 1.04
N CYS A 263 6.26 -15.33 1.21
CA CYS A 263 6.97 -14.57 0.18
C CYS A 263 7.22 -15.48 -1.04
N PRO A 264 6.92 -15.05 -2.28
CA PRO A 264 7.14 -15.87 -3.47
C PRO A 264 8.59 -16.35 -3.58
N ASP A 265 8.82 -17.61 -3.95
CA ASP A 265 10.15 -18.23 -3.99
C ASP A 265 11.16 -17.42 -4.82
N TRP A 266 10.73 -16.91 -5.97
CA TRP A 266 11.55 -16.09 -6.87
C TRP A 266 11.97 -14.73 -6.27
N LEU A 267 11.34 -14.31 -5.17
CA LEU A 267 11.57 -13.05 -4.47
C LEU A 267 12.30 -13.24 -3.12
N GLN A 268 12.30 -14.44 -2.55
CA GLN A 268 12.89 -14.68 -1.22
C GLN A 268 14.38 -14.35 -1.16
N GLU A 269 15.14 -14.74 -2.18
CA GLU A 269 16.59 -14.51 -2.27
C GLU A 269 16.95 -13.14 -2.87
N TRP A 270 15.96 -12.36 -3.30
CA TRP A 270 16.14 -11.01 -3.82
C TRP A 270 16.06 -9.97 -2.68
N PRO A 271 16.83 -8.87 -2.74
CA PRO A 271 17.83 -8.55 -3.76
C PRO A 271 19.18 -9.22 -3.50
N GLU A 272 20.01 -9.37 -4.55
CA GLU A 272 21.33 -10.02 -4.49
C GLU A 272 22.26 -9.37 -3.47
N GLU A 273 22.16 -8.04 -3.32
CA GLU A 273 22.96 -7.24 -2.42
C GLU A 273 22.60 -7.50 -0.94
N ARG A 274 21.34 -7.88 -0.67
CA ARG A 274 20.81 -8.20 0.67
C ARG A 274 19.88 -9.42 0.61
N ARG A 275 20.46 -10.59 0.29
CA ARG A 275 19.71 -11.85 0.15
C ARG A 275 18.86 -12.15 1.38
N GLY A 276 17.64 -12.62 1.16
CA GLY A 276 16.71 -12.95 2.24
C GLY A 276 15.95 -11.75 2.81
N TRP A 277 16.25 -10.50 2.40
CA TRP A 277 15.57 -9.32 2.94
C TRP A 277 14.06 -9.39 2.73
N MET A 278 13.59 -9.81 1.56
CA MET A 278 12.15 -9.93 1.27
C MET A 278 11.44 -11.11 1.94
N LYS A 279 12.18 -12.12 2.44
CA LYS A 279 11.61 -13.40 2.92
C LYS A 279 10.52 -13.25 3.99
N GLY A 280 10.66 -12.25 4.85
CA GLY A 280 9.71 -11.95 5.92
C GLY A 280 9.06 -10.56 5.80
N LYS A 281 9.14 -9.93 4.62
CA LYS A 281 8.71 -8.54 4.44
C LYS A 281 7.59 -8.41 3.42
N ARG A 282 6.88 -7.31 3.54
CA ARG A 282 5.90 -6.84 2.58
C ARG A 282 6.12 -5.34 2.34
N VAL A 283 6.12 -4.96 1.07
CA VAL A 283 6.19 -3.57 0.62
C VAL A 283 4.84 -3.22 0.00
N ASN A 284 4.22 -2.13 0.46
CA ASN A 284 3.00 -1.60 -0.13
C ASN A 284 3.30 -0.25 -0.78
N LEU A 285 3.05 -0.13 -2.09
CA LEU A 285 3.11 1.13 -2.81
C LEU A 285 1.72 1.75 -2.84
N ASN A 286 1.57 2.93 -2.23
CA ASN A 286 0.34 3.69 -2.23
C ASN A 286 0.45 4.87 -3.20
N VAL A 287 -0.34 4.87 -4.25
CA VAL A 287 -0.35 5.91 -5.29
C VAL A 287 -1.63 6.72 -5.17
N ARG A 288 -1.48 8.05 -5.21
CA ARG A 288 -2.59 9.01 -5.18
C ARG A 288 -2.40 10.04 -6.28
N GLN A 289 -3.45 10.29 -7.06
CA GLN A 289 -3.47 11.42 -7.99
C GLN A 289 -3.78 12.71 -7.23
N MET A 290 -2.88 13.70 -7.31
CA MET A 290 -3.00 14.99 -6.63
C MET A 290 -3.61 16.09 -7.50
N TRP A 291 -3.33 16.08 -8.80
CA TRP A 291 -3.75 17.10 -9.76
C TRP A 291 -4.34 16.45 -11.02
N ASP A 292 -5.17 17.23 -11.71
CA ASP A 292 -5.77 16.89 -13.00
C ASP A 292 -4.82 17.18 -14.16
#